data_AF-A0A1N7G748-F1
#
_entry.id   AF-A0A1N7G748-F1
#
_cell.length_a   1.000
_cell.length_b   1.000
_cell.length_c   1.000
_cell.angle_alpha   90.00
_cell.angle_beta   90.00
_cell.angle_gamma   90.00
#
_symmetry.space_group_name_H-M   'P 1'
#
loop_
_entity.id
_entity.type
_entity.pdbx_description
1 polymer ?
#
loop_
_entity_poly.entity_id
_entity_poly.type
_entity_poly.pdbx_seq_one_letter_code
_entity_poly.pdbx_strand_id
1 'polypeptide(L)' 'MTDRIALWLFLLIVLALFLDYYIQGWDGLIFLGAKLGDLIEWMAFWR' A
#
# COMPACT_ATOMS: atom_id res chain seq x y z
N MET A 1 3.84 -15.63 14.67
CA MET A 1 3.61 -15.47 13.21
C MET A 1 3.46 -16.85 12.62
N THR A 2 2.25 -17.27 12.29
CA THR A 2 2.02 -18.54 11.62
C THR A 2 2.15 -18.34 10.12
N ASP A 3 2.82 -19.27 9.42
CA ASP A 3 3.01 -19.22 7.96
C ASP A 3 1.69 -19.05 7.21
N ARG A 4 0.60 -19.55 7.79
CA ARG A 4 -0.76 -19.41 7.27
C ARG A 4 -1.22 -17.96 7.17
N ILE A 5 -0.96 -17.12 8.19
CA ILE A 5 -1.35 -15.71 8.16
C ILE A 5 -0.52 -14.95 7.13
N ALA A 6 0.79 -15.25 7.07
CA ALA A 6 1.68 -14.65 6.08
C ALA A 6 1.23 -14.94 4.64
N LEU A 7 0.80 -16.18 4.35
CA LEU A 7 0.29 -16.57 3.04
C LEU A 7 -0.98 -15.79 2.67
N TRP A 8 -1.93 -15.68 3.60
CA TRP A 8 -3.15 -14.91 3.35
C TRP A 8 -2.89 -13.42 3.12
N LEU A 9 -1.98 -12.82 3.90
CA LEU A 9 -1.57 -11.44 3.70
C LEU A 9 -0.90 -11.22 2.34
N PHE A 10 0.00 -12.12 1.95
CA PHE A 10 0.63 -12.07 0.63
C PHE A 10 -0.42 -12.09 -0.49
N LEU A 11 -1.36 -13.03 -0.42
CA LEU A 11 -2.39 -13.20 -1.44
C LEU A 11 -3.33 -11.98 -1.51
N LEU A 12 -3.67 -11.41 -0.35
CA LEU A 12 -4.48 -10.20 -0.25
C LEU A 12 -3.76 -8.97 -0.87
N ILE A 13 -2.47 -8.80 -0.57
CA ILE A 13 -1.67 -7.69 -1.12
C ILE A 13 -1.55 -7.84 -2.65
N VAL A 14 -1.21 -9.03 -3.14
CA VAL A 14 -1.09 -9.28 -4.58
C VAL A 14 -2.41 -9.01 -5.30
N LEU A 15 -3.54 -9.47 -4.74
CA LEU A 15 -4.86 -9.21 -5.31
C LEU A 15 -5.16 -7.70 -5.37
N ALA A 16 -4.85 -6.95 -4.31
CA ALA A 16 -5.05 -5.51 -4.29
C ALA A 16 -4.22 -4.79 -5.36
N LEU A 17 -2.95 -5.19 -5.56
CA LEU A 17 -2.09 -4.63 -6.61
C LEU A 17 -2.63 -4.92 -8.02
N PHE A 18 -3.10 -6.15 -8.25
CA PHE A 18 -3.71 -6.51 -9.54
C PHE A 18 -4.99 -5.73 -9.82
N LEU A 19 -5.84 -5.53 -8.80
CA LEU A 19 -7.05 -4.72 -8.94
C LEU A 19 -6.72 -3.26 -9.23
N ASP A 20 -5.72 -2.68 -8.54
CA ASP A 20 -5.27 -1.32 -8.78
C ASP A 20 -4.75 -1.14 -10.21
N TYR A 21 -3.93 -2.09 -10.68
CA TYR A 21 -3.44 -2.07 -12.06
C TYR A 21 -4.57 -2.16 -13.08
N TYR A 22 -5.51 -3.11 -12.89
CA TYR A 22 -6.56 -3.38 -13.87
C TYR A 22 -7.63 -2.29 -13.94
N ILE A 23 -8.01 -1.73 -12.79
CA ILE A 23 -9.12 -0.76 -12.71
C ILE A 23 -8.60 0.68 -12.79
N GLN A 24 -7.48 0.99 -12.12
CA GLN A 24 -6.99 2.34 -11.90
C GLN A 24 -5.65 2.62 -12.59
N GLY A 25 -5.06 1.64 -13.29
CA GLY A 25 -3.82 1.85 -14.04
C GLY A 25 -2.62 2.30 -13.19
N TRP A 26 -2.57 1.88 -11.92
CA TRP A 26 -1.57 2.27 -10.89
C TRP A 26 -1.83 3.60 -10.17
N ASP A 27 -2.91 4.33 -10.47
CA ASP A 27 -3.19 5.62 -9.83
C ASP A 27 -3.41 5.50 -8.31
N GLY A 28 -3.99 4.39 -7.83
CA GLY A 28 -4.22 4.17 -6.40
C GLY A 28 -2.91 4.00 -5.61
N LEU A 29 -1.94 3.27 -6.17
CA LEU A 29 -0.60 3.17 -5.59
C LEU A 29 0.16 4.50 -5.59
N ILE A 30 0.07 5.28 -6.68
CA ILE A 30 0.70 6.60 -6.77
C ILE A 30 0.09 7.54 -5.71
N PHE A 31 -1.24 7.54 -5.58
CA PHE A 31 -1.95 8.28 -4.55
C PHE A 31 -1.50 7.90 -3.14
N LEU A 32 -1.41 6.60 -2.85
CA LEU A 32 -0.98 6.10 -1.54
C LEU A 32 0.46 6.53 -1.23
N GLY A 33 1.36 6.45 -2.21
CA GLY A 33 2.74 6.90 -2.08
C GLY A 33 2.85 8.39 -1.78
N ALA A 34 2.09 9.22 -2.49
CA ALA A 34 2.03 10.66 -2.23
C ALA A 34 1.55 10.97 -0.80
N LYS A 35 0.49 10.30 -0.35
CA LYS A 35 -0.03 10.48 1.02
C LYS A 35 0.92 9.99 2.11
N LEU A 36 1.66 8.93 1.84
CA LEU A 36 2.70 8.46 2.75
C LEU A 36 3.85 9.48 2.85
N GLY A 37 4.22 10.12 1.73
CA GLY A 37 5.16 11.25 1.71
C GLY A 37 4.68 12.42 2.58
N ASP A 38 3.44 12.86 2.38
CA ASP A 38 2.81 13.91 3.21
C ASP A 38 2.85 13.56 4.70
N LEU A 39 2.57 12.29 5.04
CA LEU A 39 2.59 11.80 6.41
C LEU A 39 4.01 11.82 6.99
N ILE A 40 5.02 11.40 6.22
CA ILE A 40 6.42 11.47 6.65
C ILE A 40 6.83 12.91 6.90
N GLU A 41 6.49 13.84 6.01
CA GLU A 41 6.78 15.27 6.18
C GLU A 41 6.13 15.83 7.44
N TRP A 42 4.85 15.52 7.65
CA TRP A 42 4.14 15.89 8.87
C TRP A 42 4.85 15.32 10.11
N MET A 43 5.13 14.01 10.15
CA MET A 43 5.86 13.37 11.26
C MET A 43 7.24 14.00 11.49
N ALA A 44 7.95 14.38 10.43
CA ALA A 44 9.25 15.03 10.50
C ALA A 44 9.15 16.46 11.06
N PHE A 45 8.06 17.18 10.79
CA PHE A 45 7.77 18.49 11.39
C PHE A 45 7.52 18.40 12.90
N TRP A 46 6.86 17.34 13.38
CA TRP A 46 6.62 17.12 14.81
C TRP A 46 7.81 16.60 15.59
N ARG A 47 8.92 16.26 14.90
CA ARG A 47 10.18 15.93 15.56
C ARG A 47 10.86 17.19 16.08
#